data_AF-A0AAE3ZZA2-F1
#
_entry.id   AF-A0AAE3ZZA2-F1
#
_cell.length_a   1.000
_cell.length_b   1.000
_cell.length_c   1.000
_cell.angle_alpha   90.00
_cell.angle_beta   90.00
_cell.angle_gamma   90.00
#
_symmetry.space_group_name_H-M   'P 1'
#
loop_
_entity.id
_entity.type
_entity.pdbx_description
1 polymer ?
#
loop_
_entity_poly.entity_id
_entity_poly.type
_entity_poly.pdbx_seq_one_letter_code
_entity_poly.pdbx_strand_id
1 'polypeptide(L)'
;MNIFVAFIPWVLFSVVSQRDDVAVAGLVALVAAIAIALPSFAKGRPKILDIGAIVSFAAFAAIGLAAGNDAEWLTNFARGLATAALAAVALLSLLFTPFTEQYARETTPPEIWESPIFKRVNRELTLMWGLVFAAMVPFHILAGAIDTQRANTFFNWVIPIGLIVWAVKRTEAVSAAAGDEADRKQAATPDTRSIA
;
A
#
# COMPACT_ATOMS: atom_id res chain seq x y z
N MET A 1 -2.64 -7.55 -11.97
CA MET A 1 -3.28 -7.68 -10.66
C MET A 1 -3.55 -6.29 -10.11
N ASN A 2 -4.79 -6.03 -9.71
CA ASN A 2 -5.18 -4.73 -9.21
C ASN A 2 -4.39 -4.38 -7.93
N ILE A 3 -3.95 -3.13 -7.79
CA ILE A 3 -3.17 -2.63 -6.64
C ILE A 3 -3.88 -2.90 -5.31
N PHE A 4 -5.22 -2.87 -5.30
CA PHE A 4 -6.03 -3.12 -4.12
C PHE A 4 -5.87 -4.53 -3.53
N VAL A 5 -5.53 -5.52 -4.37
CA VAL A 5 -5.29 -6.89 -3.90
C VAL A 5 -4.07 -6.94 -2.98
N ALA A 6 -3.05 -6.12 -3.23
CA ALA A 6 -1.85 -6.08 -2.42
C ALA A 6 -2.07 -5.45 -1.02
N PHE A 7 -3.22 -4.78 -0.80
CA PHE A 7 -3.62 -4.31 0.52
C PHE A 7 -4.39 -5.36 1.34
N ILE A 8 -4.85 -6.47 0.74
CA ILE A 8 -5.64 -7.51 1.43
C ILE A 8 -4.95 -8.04 2.69
N PRO A 9 -3.65 -8.41 2.68
CA PRO A 9 -2.98 -8.91 3.88
C PRO A 9 -3.02 -7.91 5.05
N TRP A 10 -2.87 -6.62 4.75
CA TRP A 10 -2.90 -5.53 5.74
C TRP A 10 -4.29 -5.32 6.34
N VAL A 11 -5.33 -5.43 5.52
CA VAL A 11 -6.72 -5.37 5.98
C VAL A 11 -7.04 -6.60 6.83
N LEU A 12 -6.64 -7.80 6.39
CA LEU A 12 -6.82 -9.04 7.15
C LEU A 12 -6.15 -8.94 8.52
N PHE A 13 -4.88 -8.54 8.56
CA PHE A 13 -4.16 -8.32 9.81
C PHE A 13 -4.92 -7.34 10.71
N SER A 14 -5.39 -6.22 10.17
CA SER A 14 -6.13 -5.22 10.91
C SER A 14 -7.43 -5.76 11.51
N VAL A 15 -8.18 -6.58 10.77
CA VAL A 15 -9.44 -7.17 11.23
C VAL A 15 -9.17 -8.24 12.31
N VAL A 16 -8.23 -9.14 12.06
CA VAL A 16 -7.96 -10.29 12.94
C VAL A 16 -7.34 -9.83 14.26
N SER A 17 -6.40 -8.88 14.23
CA SER A 17 -5.78 -8.33 15.44
C SER A 17 -6.73 -7.59 16.38
N GLN A 18 -7.98 -7.31 15.98
CA GLN A 18 -9.00 -6.77 16.88
C GLN A 18 -9.72 -7.85 17.71
N ARG A 19 -9.61 -9.12 17.31
CA ARG A 19 -10.38 -10.23 17.91
C ARG A 19 -9.46 -11.29 18.50
N ASP A 20 -8.34 -11.54 17.85
CA ASP A 20 -7.39 -12.58 18.15
C ASP A 20 -6.02 -11.97 18.49
N ASP A 21 -5.11 -12.80 19.00
CA ASP A 21 -3.75 -12.38 19.28
C ASP A 21 -2.95 -12.02 18.01
N VAL A 22 -1.84 -11.30 18.22
CA VAL A 22 -0.97 -10.83 17.13
C VAL A 22 -0.30 -11.97 16.37
N ALA A 23 -0.09 -13.14 17.01
CA ALA A 23 0.50 -14.29 16.34
C ALA A 23 -0.46 -14.85 15.29
N VAL A 24 -1.72 -15.07 15.66
CA VAL A 24 -2.79 -15.53 14.76
C VAL A 24 -3.00 -14.51 13.63
N ALA A 25 -3.12 -13.23 13.97
CA ALA A 25 -3.27 -12.17 12.97
C ALA A 25 -2.09 -12.13 11.99
N GLY A 26 -0.85 -12.22 12.51
CA GLY A 26 0.38 -12.25 11.73
C GLY A 26 0.44 -13.45 10.78
N LEU A 27 0.13 -14.66 11.27
CA LEU A 27 0.13 -15.89 10.46
C LEU A 27 -0.92 -15.85 9.35
N VAL A 28 -2.15 -15.44 9.65
CA VAL A 28 -3.22 -15.31 8.65
C VAL A 28 -2.83 -14.32 7.55
N ALA A 29 -2.32 -13.15 7.95
CA ALA A 29 -1.86 -12.13 7.01
C ALA A 29 -0.64 -12.57 6.21
N LEU A 30 0.29 -13.32 6.81
CA LEU A 30 1.46 -13.88 6.13
C LEU A 30 1.05 -14.89 5.05
N VAL A 31 0.14 -15.81 5.36
CA VAL A 31 -0.38 -16.78 4.38
C VAL A 31 -1.03 -16.04 3.21
N ALA A 32 -1.86 -15.03 3.49
CA ALA A 32 -2.46 -14.20 2.45
C ALA A 32 -1.42 -13.45 1.61
N ALA A 33 -0.39 -12.88 2.25
CA ALA A 33 0.69 -12.16 1.57
C ALA A 33 1.47 -13.08 0.63
N ILE A 34 1.84 -14.29 1.08
CA ILE A 34 2.52 -15.29 0.25
C ILE A 34 1.63 -15.70 -0.92
N ALA A 35 0.36 -16.02 -0.67
CA ALA A 35 -0.58 -16.43 -1.70
C ALA A 35 -0.74 -15.38 -2.80
N ILE A 36 -0.83 -14.10 -2.41
CA ILE A 36 -0.95 -12.97 -3.35
C ILE A 36 0.36 -12.71 -4.09
N ALA A 37 1.52 -12.90 -3.44
CA ALA A 37 2.82 -12.66 -4.04
C ALA A 37 3.22 -13.73 -5.06
N LEU A 38 2.73 -14.98 -4.92
CA LEU A 38 3.10 -16.14 -5.75
C LEU A 38 3.15 -15.83 -7.27
N PRO A 39 2.11 -15.22 -7.89
CA PRO A 39 2.12 -14.96 -9.33
C PRO A 39 3.20 -13.94 -9.75
N SER A 40 3.47 -12.92 -8.93
CA SER A 40 4.51 -11.92 -9.18
C SER A 40 5.91 -12.54 -9.13
N PHE A 41 6.14 -13.40 -8.14
CA PHE A 41 7.40 -14.14 -7.97
C PHE A 41 7.64 -15.17 -9.08
N ALA A 42 6.61 -15.94 -9.44
CA ALA A 42 6.70 -16.92 -10.52
C ALA A 42 7.04 -16.29 -11.88
N LYS A 43 6.66 -15.03 -12.09
CA LYS A 43 6.99 -14.24 -13.29
C LYS A 43 8.34 -13.52 -13.21
N GLY A 44 9.11 -13.69 -12.12
CA GLY A 44 10.37 -12.99 -11.90
C GLY A 44 10.22 -11.47 -11.73
N ARG A 45 9.04 -10.99 -11.32
CA ARG A 45 8.71 -9.57 -11.16
C ARG A 45 8.15 -9.30 -9.76
N PRO A 46 8.91 -9.56 -8.70
CA PRO A 46 8.42 -9.35 -7.34
C PRO A 46 8.15 -7.86 -7.10
N LYS A 47 7.02 -7.56 -6.44
CA LYS A 47 6.63 -6.18 -6.11
C LYS A 47 7.08 -5.83 -4.70
N ILE A 48 7.48 -4.58 -4.50
CA ILE A 48 7.98 -4.08 -3.21
C ILE A 48 6.90 -4.21 -2.13
N LEU A 49 5.63 -3.95 -2.48
CA LEU A 49 4.52 -4.10 -1.53
C LEU A 49 4.29 -5.55 -1.12
N ASP A 50 4.44 -6.50 -2.06
CA ASP A 50 4.31 -7.94 -1.80
C ASP A 50 5.44 -8.42 -0.86
N ILE A 51 6.68 -8.03 -1.13
CA ILE A 51 7.84 -8.33 -0.27
C ILE A 51 7.66 -7.70 1.11
N GLY A 52 7.29 -6.41 1.15
CA GLY A 52 7.09 -5.67 2.38
C GLY A 52 6.00 -6.28 3.25
N ALA A 53 4.91 -6.77 2.66
CA ALA A 53 3.86 -7.49 3.37
C ALA A 53 4.38 -8.81 3.97
N ILE A 54 5.06 -9.64 3.19
CA ILE A 54 5.62 -10.92 3.67
C ILE A 54 6.57 -10.67 4.84
N VAL A 55 7.53 -9.74 4.69
CA VAL A 55 8.52 -9.43 5.73
C VAL A 55 7.83 -8.90 7.00
N SER A 56 6.88 -7.98 6.84
CA SER A 56 6.16 -7.38 7.98
C SER A 56 5.35 -8.43 8.74
N PHE A 57 4.57 -9.25 8.06
CA PHE A 57 3.71 -10.24 8.72
C PHE A 57 4.48 -11.44 9.25
N ALA A 58 5.61 -11.80 8.64
CA ALA A 58 6.55 -12.75 9.23
C ALA A 58 7.12 -12.22 10.56
N ALA A 59 7.48 -10.92 10.61
CA ALA A 59 7.93 -10.30 11.84
C ALA A 59 6.83 -10.25 12.92
N PHE A 60 5.60 -9.84 12.57
CA PHE A 60 4.48 -9.86 13.52
C PHE A 60 4.18 -11.27 14.05
N ALA A 61 4.15 -12.28 13.17
CA ALA A 61 3.95 -13.66 13.58
C ALA A 61 5.06 -14.14 14.53
N ALA A 62 6.32 -13.89 14.18
CA ALA A 62 7.46 -14.29 15.01
C ALA A 62 7.46 -13.60 16.39
N ILE A 63 7.19 -12.29 16.43
CA ILE A 63 7.11 -11.53 17.68
C ILE A 63 5.93 -12.01 18.52
N GLY A 64 4.76 -12.21 17.92
CA GLY A 64 3.58 -12.71 18.63
C GLY A 64 3.82 -14.09 19.24
N LEU A 65 4.44 -15.01 18.49
CA LEU A 65 4.78 -16.35 18.97
C LEU A 65 5.83 -16.32 20.09
N ALA A 66 6.80 -15.40 20.03
CA ALA A 66 7.86 -15.28 21.02
C ALA A 66 7.39 -14.61 22.32
N ALA A 67 6.47 -13.65 22.24
CA ALA A 67 5.98 -12.89 23.38
C ALA A 67 4.89 -13.63 24.20
N GLY A 68 4.20 -14.61 23.60
CA GLY A 68 3.16 -15.37 24.29
C GLY A 68 2.02 -14.49 24.81
N ASN A 69 1.50 -14.79 26.01
CA ASN A 69 0.38 -14.05 26.61
C ASN A 69 0.76 -12.66 27.16
N ASP A 70 2.06 -12.35 27.28
CA ASP A 70 2.53 -11.05 27.81
C ASP A 70 2.52 -9.93 26.73
N ALA A 71 1.96 -10.21 25.56
CA ALA A 71 1.95 -9.33 24.39
C ALA A 71 0.70 -8.44 24.28
N GLU A 72 -0.06 -8.23 25.36
CA GLU A 72 -1.32 -7.46 25.31
C GLU A 72 -1.13 -6.04 24.75
N TRP A 73 0.00 -5.39 25.09
CA TRP A 73 0.37 -4.10 24.52
C TRP A 73 0.57 -4.18 22.99
N LEU A 74 1.14 -5.27 22.48
CA LEU A 74 1.37 -5.47 21.07
C LEU A 74 0.04 -5.59 20.33
N THR A 75 -0.95 -6.26 20.91
CA THR A 75 -2.31 -6.34 20.37
C THR A 75 -2.94 -4.95 20.24
N ASN A 76 -2.81 -4.10 21.27
CA ASN A 76 -3.40 -2.76 21.28
C ASN A 76 -2.79 -1.83 20.22
N PHE A 77 -1.50 -2.00 19.90
CA PHE A 77 -0.79 -1.15 18.92
C PHE A 77 -0.52 -1.84 17.59
N ALA A 78 -0.92 -3.11 17.42
CA ALA A 78 -0.63 -3.94 16.24
C ALA A 78 -1.00 -3.24 14.94
N ARG A 79 -2.22 -2.72 14.86
CA ARG A 79 -2.71 -2.01 13.66
C ARG A 79 -1.90 -0.76 13.35
N GLY A 80 -1.51 0.01 14.38
CA GLY A 80 -0.68 1.20 14.23
C GLY A 80 0.71 0.84 13.70
N LEU A 81 1.33 -0.18 14.27
CA LEU A 81 2.63 -0.69 13.83
C LEU A 81 2.58 -1.25 12.41
N ALA A 82 1.54 -2.02 12.05
CA ALA A 82 1.37 -2.53 10.69
C ALA A 82 1.16 -1.40 9.69
N THR A 83 0.38 -0.39 10.04
CA THR A 83 0.18 0.80 9.18
C THR A 83 1.48 1.60 9.03
N ALA A 84 2.28 1.71 10.10
CA ALA A 84 3.59 2.35 10.04
C ALA A 84 4.57 1.57 9.15
N ALA A 85 4.57 0.23 9.22
CA ALA A 85 5.34 -0.62 8.33
C ALA A 85 4.91 -0.43 6.86
N LEU A 86 3.59 -0.39 6.59
CA LEU A 86 3.08 -0.11 5.25
C LEU A 86 3.50 1.26 4.73
N ALA A 87 3.42 2.31 5.57
CA ALA A 87 3.89 3.65 5.24
C ALA A 87 5.39 3.65 4.92
N ALA A 88 6.20 2.96 5.72
CA ALA A 88 7.63 2.82 5.51
C ALA A 88 7.93 2.11 4.18
N VAL A 89 7.27 0.99 3.89
CA VAL A 89 7.43 0.26 2.61
C VAL A 89 7.08 1.16 1.43
N ALA A 90 5.96 1.89 1.49
CA ALA A 90 5.54 2.80 0.44
C ALA A 90 6.56 3.93 0.22
N LEU A 91 7.00 4.59 1.29
CA LEU A 91 7.95 5.71 1.22
C LEU A 91 9.35 5.26 0.80
N LEU A 92 9.85 4.16 1.33
CA LEU A 92 11.16 3.61 0.95
C LEU A 92 11.20 3.15 -0.51
N SER A 93 10.05 2.75 -1.08
CA SER A 93 9.99 2.43 -2.52
C SER A 93 10.37 3.60 -3.43
N LEU A 94 10.24 4.86 -2.96
CA LEU A 94 10.67 6.05 -3.70
C LEU A 94 12.18 6.13 -3.94
N LEU A 95 12.99 5.38 -3.17
CA LEU A 95 14.44 5.28 -3.34
C LEU A 95 14.82 4.31 -4.47
N PHE A 96 13.88 3.47 -4.90
CA PHE A 96 14.06 2.45 -5.92
C PHE A 96 13.05 2.70 -7.06
N THR A 97 12.14 1.74 -7.28
CA THR A 97 10.99 1.91 -8.15
C THR A 97 9.76 2.21 -7.27
N PRO A 98 9.09 3.37 -7.44
CA PRO A 98 7.88 3.69 -6.71
C PRO A 98 6.87 2.54 -6.80
N PHE A 99 6.31 2.08 -5.68
CA PHE A 99 5.50 0.86 -5.70
C PHE A 99 4.29 0.98 -6.66
N THR A 100 3.69 2.18 -6.78
CA THR A 100 2.57 2.39 -7.71
C THR A 100 2.98 2.14 -9.16
N GLU A 101 4.23 2.43 -9.51
CA GLU A 101 4.78 2.19 -10.84
C GLU A 101 4.74 0.70 -11.20
N GLN A 102 5.07 -0.17 -10.25
CA GLN A 102 5.06 -1.63 -10.45
C GLN A 102 3.66 -2.17 -10.79
N TYR A 103 2.60 -1.54 -10.26
CA TYR A 103 1.22 -1.90 -10.60
C TYR A 103 0.74 -1.18 -11.86
N ALA A 104 1.10 0.09 -12.06
CA ALA A 104 0.72 0.85 -13.25
C ALA A 104 1.23 0.18 -14.53
N ARG A 105 2.46 -0.36 -14.52
CA ARG A 105 3.05 -1.13 -15.64
C ARG A 105 2.22 -2.34 -16.06
N GLU A 106 1.34 -2.88 -15.22
CA GLU A 106 0.48 -4.01 -15.59
C GLU A 106 -0.75 -3.62 -16.41
N THR A 107 -1.09 -2.33 -16.42
CA THR A 107 -2.28 -1.77 -17.11
C THR A 107 -1.91 -0.75 -18.18
N THR A 108 -0.63 -0.39 -18.25
CA THR A 108 -0.08 0.65 -19.12
C THR A 108 0.81 0.02 -20.19
N PRO A 109 0.72 0.43 -21.47
CA PRO A 109 1.60 -0.07 -22.53
C PRO A 109 3.10 0.19 -22.24
N PRO A 110 4.01 -0.76 -22.54
CA PRO A 110 5.44 -0.63 -22.25
C PRO A 110 6.12 0.58 -22.90
N GLU A 111 5.59 1.07 -24.02
CA GLU A 111 6.15 2.16 -24.82
C GLU A 111 6.21 3.48 -24.03
N ILE A 112 5.34 3.64 -23.02
CA ILE A 112 5.25 4.87 -22.22
C ILE A 112 5.80 4.72 -20.80
N TRP A 113 6.29 3.54 -20.39
CA TRP A 113 6.85 3.31 -19.05
C TRP A 113 8.06 4.21 -18.76
N GLU A 114 8.86 4.49 -19.78
CA GLU A 114 10.04 5.34 -19.64
C GLU A 114 9.74 6.84 -19.82
N SER A 115 8.47 7.20 -20.10
CA SER A 115 8.09 8.59 -20.29
C SER A 115 8.24 9.41 -19.00
N PRO A 116 8.67 10.68 -19.08
CA PRO A 116 8.77 11.55 -17.92
C PRO A 116 7.44 11.74 -17.17
N ILE A 117 6.32 11.73 -17.90
CA ILE A 117 4.98 11.86 -17.31
C ILE A 117 4.66 10.64 -16.44
N PHE A 118 4.85 9.43 -16.98
CA PHE A 118 4.56 8.19 -16.27
C PHE A 118 5.37 8.07 -14.98
N LYS A 119 6.67 8.35 -15.04
CA LYS A 119 7.56 8.32 -13.86
C LYS A 119 7.17 9.37 -12.81
N ARG A 120 6.89 10.60 -13.25
CA ARG A 120 6.49 11.71 -12.36
C ARG A 120 5.20 11.35 -11.61
N VAL A 121 4.16 10.93 -12.34
CA VAL A 121 2.86 10.59 -11.78
C VAL A 121 2.96 9.46 -10.76
N ASN A 122 3.69 8.38 -11.08
CA ASN A 122 3.86 7.29 -10.13
C ASN A 122 4.65 7.69 -8.88
N ARG A 123 5.62 8.60 -9.02
CA ARG A 123 6.33 9.15 -7.87
C ARG A 123 5.41 9.99 -6.97
N GLU A 124 4.57 10.84 -7.56
CA GLU A 124 3.58 11.65 -6.85
C GLU A 124 2.54 10.78 -6.14
N LEU A 125 2.00 9.78 -6.83
CA LEU A 125 1.03 8.84 -6.27
C LEU A 125 1.64 8.02 -5.13
N THR A 126 2.86 7.49 -5.32
CA THR A 126 3.55 6.75 -4.26
C THR A 126 3.80 7.61 -3.02
N LEU A 127 4.24 8.86 -3.21
CA LEU A 127 4.44 9.80 -2.11
C LEU A 127 3.12 10.09 -1.39
N MET A 128 2.05 10.37 -2.13
CA MET A 128 0.72 10.63 -1.56
C MET A 128 0.24 9.43 -0.74
N TRP A 129 0.32 8.20 -1.28
CA TRP A 129 -0.07 6.99 -0.55
C TRP A 129 0.77 6.79 0.71
N GLY A 130 2.08 6.96 0.62
CA GLY A 130 2.98 6.89 1.78
C GLY A 130 2.60 7.88 2.88
N LEU A 131 2.27 9.12 2.51
CA LEU A 131 1.83 10.16 3.45
C LEU A 131 0.45 9.89 4.04
N VAL A 132 -0.48 9.34 3.25
CA VAL A 132 -1.81 8.92 3.73
C VAL A 132 -1.67 7.82 4.79
N PHE A 133 -0.84 6.80 4.53
CA PHE A 133 -0.58 5.76 5.53
C PHE A 133 0.12 6.32 6.76
N ALA A 134 1.11 7.20 6.59
CA ALA A 134 1.77 7.85 7.72
C ALA A 134 0.79 8.69 8.57
N ALA A 135 -0.15 9.39 7.93
CA ALA A 135 -1.19 10.17 8.62
C ALA A 135 -2.19 9.30 9.37
N MET A 136 -2.41 8.05 8.95
CA MET A 136 -3.26 7.08 9.65
C MET A 136 -2.64 6.59 10.97
N VAL A 137 -1.31 6.47 11.04
CA VAL A 137 -0.57 5.96 12.21
C VAL A 137 -1.00 6.62 13.53
N PRO A 138 -0.96 7.96 13.69
CA PRO A 138 -1.32 8.58 14.97
C PRO A 138 -2.76 8.26 15.40
N PHE A 139 -3.70 8.11 14.46
CA PHE A 139 -5.07 7.71 14.80
C PHE A 139 -5.12 6.28 15.33
N HIS A 140 -4.42 5.34 14.69
CA HIS A 140 -4.33 3.97 15.19
C HIS A 140 -3.68 3.89 16.58
N ILE A 141 -2.64 4.68 16.84
CA ILE A 141 -2.00 4.75 18.17
C ILE A 141 -2.96 5.35 19.20
N LEU A 142 -3.69 6.43 18.86
CA LEU A 142 -4.71 7.00 19.74
C LEU A 142 -5.84 6.03 20.04
N ALA A 143 -6.24 5.20 19.07
CA ALA A 143 -7.25 4.17 19.27
C ALA A 143 -6.80 3.15 20.33
N GLY A 144 -5.58 2.61 20.19
CA GLY A 144 -5.01 1.67 21.15
C GLY A 144 -4.71 2.27 22.53
N ALA A 145 -4.41 3.57 22.60
CA ALA A 145 -4.14 4.27 23.87
C ALA A 145 -5.43 4.60 24.65
N ILE A 146 -6.52 4.95 23.96
CA ILE A 146 -7.81 5.28 24.59
C ILE A 146 -8.61 4.02 24.90
N ASP A 147 -8.53 3.03 24.02
CA ASP A 147 -9.17 1.72 24.11
C ASP A 147 -10.66 1.73 24.52
N THR A 148 -11.44 2.61 23.89
CA THR A 148 -12.90 2.59 24.00
C THR A 148 -13.53 2.18 22.68
N GLN A 149 -14.69 1.55 22.71
CA GLN A 149 -15.41 1.15 21.49
C GLN A 149 -15.61 2.33 20.52
N ARG A 150 -15.91 3.53 21.03
CA ARG A 150 -16.09 4.73 20.18
C ARG A 150 -14.76 5.18 19.55
N ALA A 151 -13.68 5.25 20.32
CA ALA A 151 -12.35 5.58 19.81
C ALA A 151 -11.89 4.55 18.76
N ASN A 152 -12.06 3.26 19.06
CA ASN A 152 -11.77 2.15 18.16
C ASN A 152 -12.65 2.15 16.90
N THR A 153 -13.86 2.67 16.94
CA THR A 153 -14.67 2.82 15.72
C THR A 153 -14.18 4.00 14.88
N PHE A 154 -13.94 5.14 15.52
CA PHE A 154 -13.66 6.38 14.78
C PHE A 154 -12.23 6.43 14.23
N PHE A 155 -11.23 6.22 15.09
CA PHE A 155 -9.82 6.37 14.73
C PHE A 155 -9.26 5.18 13.95
N ASN A 156 -9.86 4.01 14.14
CA ASN A 156 -9.39 2.76 13.57
C ASN A 156 -10.12 2.41 12.26
N TRP A 157 -11.30 3.01 12.00
CA TRP A 157 -12.10 2.76 10.80
C TRP A 157 -12.56 4.03 10.09
N VAL A 158 -13.34 4.90 10.74
CA VAL A 158 -14.00 6.04 10.06
C VAL A 158 -12.98 6.98 9.41
N ILE A 159 -11.98 7.47 10.17
CA ILE A 159 -10.95 8.37 9.67
C ILE A 159 -10.08 7.66 8.60
N PRO A 160 -9.48 6.48 8.87
CA PRO A 160 -8.71 5.74 7.88
C PRO A 160 -9.45 5.49 6.57
N ILE A 161 -10.69 5.01 6.62
CA ILE A 161 -11.49 4.76 5.42
C ILE A 161 -11.72 6.07 4.65
N GLY A 162 -12.01 7.17 5.34
CA GLY A 162 -12.13 8.50 4.71
C GLY A 162 -10.86 8.93 3.97
N LEU A 163 -9.69 8.73 4.59
CA LEU A 163 -8.40 9.03 3.98
C LEU A 163 -8.11 8.14 2.75
N ILE A 164 -8.42 6.85 2.84
CA ILE A 164 -8.25 5.90 1.72
C ILE A 164 -9.18 6.26 0.56
N VAL A 165 -10.46 6.53 0.82
CA VAL A 165 -11.43 6.95 -0.22
C VAL A 165 -10.97 8.24 -0.89
N TRP A 166 -10.46 9.20 -0.12
CA TRP A 166 -9.87 10.41 -0.68
C TRP A 166 -8.65 10.10 -1.56
N ALA A 167 -7.74 9.24 -1.10
CA ALA A 167 -6.53 8.87 -1.84
C ALA A 167 -6.84 8.15 -3.16
N VAL A 168 -7.86 7.28 -3.18
CA VAL A 168 -8.35 6.61 -4.40
C VAL A 168 -8.89 7.63 -5.39
N LYS A 169 -9.79 8.52 -4.97
CA LYS A 169 -10.35 9.58 -5.83
C LYS A 169 -9.25 10.49 -6.40
N ARG A 170 -8.23 10.81 -5.60
CA ARG A 170 -7.07 11.58 -6.05
C ARG A 170 -6.22 10.82 -7.04
N THR A 171 -6.04 9.51 -6.85
CA THR A 171 -5.32 8.64 -7.78
C THR A 171 -5.99 8.62 -9.15
N GLU A 172 -7.31 8.47 -9.18
CA GLU A 172 -8.11 8.51 -10.42
C GLU A 172 -7.99 9.86 -11.13
N ALA A 173 -8.14 10.96 -10.39
CA ALA A 173 -8.04 12.31 -10.95
C ALA A 173 -6.65 12.63 -11.52
N VAL A 174 -5.58 12.25 -10.81
CA VAL A 174 -4.19 12.47 -11.27
C VAL A 174 -3.88 11.60 -12.48
N SER A 175 -4.34 10.35 -12.50
CA SER A 175 -4.13 9.45 -13.62
C SER A 175 -4.86 9.90 -14.89
N ALA A 176 -6.10 10.41 -14.75
CA ALA A 176 -6.85 10.98 -15.87
C ALA A 176 -6.16 12.21 -16.47
N ALA A 177 -5.75 13.16 -15.62
CA ALA A 177 -5.04 14.36 -16.08
C ALA A 177 -3.71 14.04 -16.79
N ALA A 178 -3.02 12.99 -16.35
CA ALA A 178 -1.79 12.52 -16.97
C ALA A 178 -2.02 11.92 -18.37
N GLY A 179 -3.12 11.20 -18.56
CA GLY A 179 -3.55 10.71 -19.88
C GLY A 179 -3.80 11.88 -20.84
N ASP A 180 -4.58 12.87 -20.41
CA ASP A 180 -4.87 14.07 -21.21
C ASP A 180 -3.61 14.89 -21.56
N GLU A 181 -2.60 14.92 -20.68
CA GLU A 181 -1.30 15.55 -20.95
C GLU A 181 -0.51 14.76 -21.99
N ALA A 182 -0.49 13.43 -21.90
CA ALA A 182 0.23 12.56 -22.82
C ALA A 182 -0.35 12.66 -24.24
N ASP A 183 -1.68 12.57 -24.37
CA ASP A 183 -2.38 12.66 -25.66
C ASP A 183 -2.12 14.00 -26.36
N ARG A 184 -2.16 15.11 -25.59
CA ARG A 184 -1.85 16.44 -26.13
C ARG A 184 -0.41 16.55 -26.64
N LYS A 185 0.57 15.98 -25.93
CA LYS A 185 1.97 16.00 -26.38
C LYS A 185 2.19 15.16 -27.62
N GLN A 186 1.48 14.04 -27.75
CA GLN A 186 1.54 13.20 -28.94
C GLN A 186 0.93 13.91 -30.16
N ALA A 187 -0.22 14.57 -29.99
CA ALA A 187 -0.86 15.36 -31.05
C ALA A 187 -0.05 16.60 -31.48
N ALA A 188 0.74 17.19 -30.58
CA ALA A 188 1.58 18.35 -30.86
C ALA A 188 2.93 18.01 -31.54
N THR A 189 3.29 16.73 -31.64
CA THR A 189 4.53 16.30 -32.30
C THR A 189 4.23 16.11 -33.80
N PRO A 190 4.77 16.94 -34.72
CA PRO A 190 4.46 16.84 -36.14
C PRO A 190 4.94 15.51 -36.72
N ASP A 191 4.13 14.90 -37.58
CA ASP A 191 4.48 13.66 -38.28
C ASP A 191 5.66 13.90 -39.24
N THR A 192 6.88 13.64 -38.76
CA THR A 192 8.09 13.70 -39.58
C THR A 192 8.13 12.63 -40.68
N ARG A 193 7.14 11.73 -40.79
CA ARG A 193 7.06 10.71 -41.85
C ARG A 193 6.41 11.20 -43.15
N SER A 194 5.85 12.41 -43.19
CA SER A 194 5.24 12.98 -44.42
C SER A 194 6.22 13.75 -45.32
N ILE A 195 7.51 13.81 -45.00
CA ILE A 195 8.51 14.62 -45.73
C ILE A 195 9.60 13.77 -46.42
N ALA A 196 9.37 12.46 -46.61
CA ALA A 196 10.30 11.56 -47.29
C ALA A 196 9.66 10.94 -48.54
#